data_AF-A0A1Y3Z1U7-F1
#
_entry.id   AF-A0A1Y3Z1U7-F1
#
_cell.length_a   1.000
_cell.length_b   1.000
_cell.length_c   1.000
_cell.angle_alpha   90.00
_cell.angle_beta   90.00
_cell.angle_gamma   90.00
#
_symmetry.space_group_name_H-M   'P 1'
#
loop_
_entity.id
_entity.type
_entity.pdbx_description
1 polymer ?
#
loop_
_entity_poly.entity_id
_entity_poly.type
_entity_poly.pdbx_seq_one_letter_code
_entity_poly.pdbx_strand_id
1 'polypeptide(L)' 'MGCACENKKRMADIAKMRSLARKAAKMEGKVYILYEKDGVFNFCPRGETFNGKLIEYVWF' A
#
# COMPACT_ATOMS: atom_id res chain seq x y z
N MET A 1 -5.87 26.06 -10.57
CA MET A 1 -4.41 25.82 -10.75
C MET A 1 -4.00 24.76 -9.72
N GLY A 2 -3.82 23.48 -9.97
CA GLY A 2 -3.92 22.64 -11.16
C GLY A 2 -3.38 21.26 -10.75
N CYS A 3 -4.10 20.61 -9.83
CA CYS A 3 -4.27 19.19 -9.40
C CYS A 3 -3.37 18.05 -9.95
N ALA A 4 -2.26 18.31 -10.65
CA ALA A 4 -1.40 17.31 -11.28
C ALA A 4 -0.19 16.90 -10.41
N CYS A 5 0.34 17.82 -9.60
CA CYS A 5 1.45 17.51 -8.69
C CYS A 5 1.02 16.58 -7.54
N GLU A 6 -0.17 16.79 -6.99
CA GLU A 6 -0.72 15.94 -5.91
C GLU A 6 -0.97 14.52 -6.42
N ASN A 7 -1.50 14.38 -7.63
CA ASN A 7 -1.75 13.06 -8.21
C ASN A 7 -0.45 12.31 -8.50
N LYS A 8 0.60 12.99 -9.00
CA LYS A 8 1.93 12.38 -9.19
C LYS A 8 2.56 11.91 -7.88
N LYS A 9 2.47 12.72 -6.81
CA LYS A 9 2.97 12.35 -5.48
C LYS A 9 2.24 11.11 -4.94
N ARG A 10 0.91 11.06 -5.09
CA ARG A 10 0.10 9.92 -4.67
C ARG A 10 0.48 8.63 -5.40
N MET A 11 0.72 8.71 -6.71
CA MET A 11 1.16 7.56 -7.52
C MET A 11 2.58 7.09 -7.16
N ALA A 12 3.48 8.00 -6.79
CA ALA A 12 4.82 7.63 -6.32
C ALA A 12 4.78 6.96 -4.93
N ASP A 13 3.92 7.46 -4.03
CA ASP A 13 3.80 6.93 -2.67
C ASP A 13 3.23 5.50 -2.67
N ILE A 14 2.16 5.24 -3.42
CA ILE A 14 1.61 3.88 -3.58
C ILE A 14 2.62 2.91 -4.19
N ALA A 15 3.40 3.33 -5.19
CA ALA A 15 4.42 2.48 -5.82
C ALA A 15 5.55 2.11 -4.83
N LYS A 16 5.95 3.07 -3.99
CA LYS A 16 6.92 2.85 -2.91
C LYS A 16 6.37 1.87 -1.88
N MET A 17 5.13 2.08 -1.41
CA MET A 17 4.50 1.20 -0.42
C MET A 17 4.26 -0.20 -0.94
N ARG A 18 3.81 -0.36 -2.20
CA ARG A 18 3.68 -1.67 -2.86
C ARG A 18 5.02 -2.41 -2.91
N SER A 19 6.11 -1.70 -3.21
CA SER A 19 7.45 -2.30 -3.23
C SER A 19 7.92 -2.78 -1.86
N LEU A 20 7.58 -2.05 -0.79
CA LEU A 20 7.86 -2.45 0.59
C LEU A 20 7.01 -3.66 1.00
N ALA A 21 5.72 -3.62 0.75
CA ALA A 21 4.80 -4.72 1.02
C ALA A 21 5.24 -6.01 0.31
N ARG A 22 5.71 -5.92 -0.94
CA ARG A 22 6.20 -7.08 -1.70
C ARG A 22 7.49 -7.65 -1.11
N LYS A 23 8.41 -6.79 -0.65
CA LYS A 23 9.62 -7.24 0.05
C LYS A 23 9.25 -7.95 1.36
N ALA A 24 8.34 -7.40 2.14
CA ALA A 24 7.83 -8.03 3.36
C ALA A 24 7.15 -9.38 3.06
N ALA A 25 6.30 -9.43 2.04
CA ALA A 25 5.61 -10.65 1.59
C ALA A 25 6.61 -11.77 1.24
N LYS A 26 7.68 -11.44 0.49
CA LYS A 26 8.75 -12.39 0.15
C LYS A 26 9.56 -12.85 1.35
N MET A 27 9.89 -11.93 2.28
CA MET A 27 10.70 -12.25 3.45
C MET A 27 9.95 -13.12 4.45
N GLU A 28 8.66 -12.86 4.68
CA GLU A 28 7.85 -13.61 5.64
C GLU A 28 7.08 -14.78 5.02
N GLY A 29 7.02 -14.88 3.70
CA GLY A 29 6.23 -15.90 3.00
C GLY A 29 4.71 -15.73 3.21
N LYS A 30 4.25 -14.49 3.43
CA LYS A 30 2.85 -14.17 3.75
C LYS A 30 2.26 -13.20 2.74
N VAL A 31 0.94 -13.21 2.61
CA VAL A 31 0.19 -12.22 1.83
C VAL A 31 0.03 -10.95 2.65
N TYR A 32 0.30 -9.80 2.04
CA TYR A 32 0.06 -8.49 2.63
C TYR A 32 -1.13 -7.81 1.97
N ILE A 33 -1.73 -6.87 2.68
CA ILE A 33 -2.82 -6.04 2.23
C ILE A 33 -2.28 -4.62 2.16
N LEU A 34 -2.34 -4.00 0.99
CA LEU A 34 -2.11 -2.57 0.83
C LEU A 34 -3.45 -1.84 0.95
N TYR A 35 -3.50 -0.85 1.83
CA TYR A 35 -4.69 -0.05 2.08
C TYR A 35 -4.34 1.43 2.15
N GLU A 36 -5.34 2.29 1.95
CA GLU A 36 -5.21 3.73 2.11
C GLU A 36 -6.07 4.19 3.29
N LYS A 37 -5.49 5.04 4.14
CA LYS A 37 -6.16 5.67 5.27
C LYS A 37 -5.82 7.16 5.27
N ASP A 38 -6.84 8.00 5.18
CA ASP A 38 -6.71 9.47 5.24
C ASP A 38 -5.67 10.03 4.24
N GLY A 39 -5.59 9.45 3.03
CA GLY A 39 -4.64 9.84 1.99
C GLY A 39 -3.22 9.27 2.14
N VAL A 40 -2.96 8.45 3.16
CA VAL A 40 -1.68 7.78 3.40
C VAL A 40 -1.79 6.29 3.07
N PHE A 41 -0.87 5.78 2.26
CA PHE A 41 -0.81 4.35 1.94
C PHE A 41 -0.06 3.58 3.02
N ASN A 42 -0.62 2.47 3.47
CA ASN A 42 -0.05 1.58 4.46
C ASN A 42 -0.25 0.11 4.05
N PHE A 43 0.50 -0.79 4.67
CA PHE A 43 0.32 -2.23 4.47
C PHE A 43 0.33 -3.01 5.78
N CYS A 44 -0.43 -4.10 5.83
CA CYS A 44 -0.44 -5.04 6.95
C CYS A 44 -0.52 -6.48 6.43
N PRO A 45 -0.05 -7.49 7.18
CA PRO A 45 -0.22 -8.88 6.78
C PRO A 45 -1.70 -9.27 6.78
N ARG A 46 -2.05 -10.22 5.91
CA ARG A 46 -3.40 -10.74 5.78
C ARG A 46 -3.78 -11.51 7.04
N GLY A 47 -4.90 -11.12 7.65
CA GLY A 47 -5.38 -11.65 8.93
C GLY A 47 -5.39 -10.59 10.03
N GLU A 48 -4.67 -9.48 9.85
CA GLU A 48 -4.81 -8.32 10.72
C GLU A 48 -5.98 -7.43 10.31
N THR A 49 -6.58 -6.77 11.30
CA THR A 49 -7.64 -5.80 11.07
C THR A 49 -7.00 -4.48 10.64
N PHE A 50 -7.32 -4.00 9.44
CA PHE A 50 -6.93 -2.67 8.99
C PHE A 50 -8.15 -1.75 8.94
N ASN A 51 -7.90 -0.47 9.20
CA ASN A 51 -8.91 0.58 9.05
C ASN A 51 -8.51 1.45 7.87
N GLY A 52 -9.32 1.44 6.81
CA GLY A 52 -9.06 2.17 5.58
C GLY A 52 -9.66 1.48 4.36
N LYS A 53 -9.39 2.06 3.20
CA LYS A 53 -9.81 1.51 1.90
C LYS A 53 -8.82 0.46 1.43
N LEU A 54 -9.30 -0.77 1.22
CA LEU A 54 -8.52 -1.81 0.55
C LEU A 54 -8.10 -1.34 -0.85
N ILE A 55 -6.81 -1.43 -1.15
CA ILE A 55 -6.27 -1.12 -2.47
C ILE A 55 -5.96 -2.41 -3.23
N GLU A 56 -5.15 -3.30 -2.66
CA GLU A 56 -4.82 -4.60 -3.28
C GLU A 56 -4.28 -5.63 -2.29
N TYR A 57 -4.23 -6.88 -2.73
CA TYR A 57 -3.48 -7.95 -2.08
C TYR A 57 -2.09 -8.09 -2.71
N VAL A 58 -1.06 -8.05 -1.88
CA VAL A 58 0.34 -8.17 -2.26
C VAL A 58 0.84 -9.56 -1.93
N TRP A 59 1.12 -10.33 -2.98
CA TRP A 59 1.68 -11.68 -2.91
C TRP A 59 3.21 -11.62 -2.95
N PHE A 60 3.87 -12.71 -2.55
CA PHE A 60 5.33 -12.87 -2.63
C PHE A 60 5.83 -12.86 -4.08
#